data_AF-A0A3N8H211-F1
#
_entry.id   AF-A0A3N8H211-F1
#
_cell.length_a   1.000
_cell.length_b   1.000
_cell.length_c   1.000
_cell.angle_alpha   90.00
_cell.angle_beta   90.00
_cell.angle_gamma   90.00
#
_symmetry.space_group_name_H-M   'P 1'
#
loop_
_entity.id
_entity.type
_entity.pdbx_description
1 polymer ?
#
loop_
_entity_poly.entity_id
_entity_poly.type
_entity_poly.pdbx_seq_one_letter_code
_entity_poly.pdbx_strand_id
1 'polypeptide(L)'
;MDRAAHALAQWRIERPDLDASSMLVMGRLQEAALVIARDGLNPLFARYGMQPGEFDVLATLRRSGAPFALTPTALYDALMMSSGGMTARIDRLQKAGWVERRPNPADGRGTLVALTDAGRALIDDVVVAHVDNQRAMLAALSEAEQAQLSALLEKLLAGLGKGASAGK
;
A
#
# COMPACT_ATOMS: atom_id res chain seq x y z
N MET A 1 -19.68 5.95 -19.39
CA MET A 1 -19.70 4.55 -18.89
C MET A 1 -18.28 4.20 -18.52
N ASP A 2 -18.03 3.69 -17.31
CA ASP A 2 -16.69 3.25 -16.90
C ASP A 2 -16.29 1.93 -17.58
N ARG A 3 -15.02 1.50 -17.43
CA ARG A 3 -14.49 0.31 -18.12
C ARG A 3 -15.22 -0.97 -17.71
N ALA A 4 -15.56 -1.11 -16.42
CA ALA A 4 -16.24 -2.28 -15.90
C ALA A 4 -17.68 -2.39 -16.43
N ALA A 5 -18.40 -1.26 -16.53
CA ALA A 5 -19.73 -1.21 -17.10
C ALA A 5 -19.73 -1.52 -18.61
N HIS A 6 -18.69 -1.09 -19.33
CA HIS A 6 -18.51 -1.46 -20.73
C HIS A 6 -18.28 -2.97 -20.89
N ALA A 7 -17.39 -3.56 -20.08
CA ALA A 7 -17.14 -5.00 -20.09
C ALA A 7 -18.40 -5.82 -19.74
N LEU A 8 -19.19 -5.39 -18.76
CA LEU A 8 -20.47 -6.05 -18.44
C LEU A 8 -21.45 -6.02 -19.61
N ALA A 9 -21.54 -4.90 -20.33
CA ALA A 9 -22.42 -4.79 -21.49
C ALA A 9 -22.03 -5.79 -22.60
N GLN A 10 -20.73 -5.99 -22.82
CA GLN A 10 -20.21 -6.99 -23.76
C GLN A 10 -20.56 -8.41 -23.32
N TRP A 11 -20.35 -8.75 -22.04
CA TRP A 11 -20.67 -10.08 -21.53
C TRP A 11 -22.16 -10.42 -21.61
N ARG A 12 -23.04 -9.44 -21.45
CA ARG A 12 -24.49 -9.65 -21.61
C ARG A 12 -24.88 -10.01 -23.05
N ILE A 13 -24.10 -9.59 -24.04
CA ILE A 13 -24.32 -9.93 -25.45
C ILE A 13 -23.73 -11.31 -25.75
N GLU A 14 -22.48 -11.53 -25.37
CA GLU A 14 -21.74 -12.74 -25.74
C GLU A 14 -22.10 -13.98 -24.90
N ARG A 15 -22.47 -13.77 -23.63
CA ARG A 15 -22.83 -14.83 -22.65
C ARG A 15 -24.02 -14.39 -21.80
N PRO A 16 -25.22 -14.27 -22.39
CA PRO A 16 -26.42 -13.87 -21.65
C PRO A 16 -26.83 -14.86 -20.55
N ASP A 17 -26.30 -16.09 -20.58
CA ASP A 17 -26.48 -17.12 -19.56
C ASP A 17 -25.68 -16.87 -18.27
N LEU A 18 -24.65 -16.01 -18.31
CA LEU A 18 -23.76 -15.73 -17.19
C LEU A 18 -24.18 -14.45 -16.45
N ASP A 19 -24.39 -14.55 -15.13
CA ASP A 19 -24.45 -13.35 -14.27
C ASP A 19 -23.06 -12.78 -14.02
N ALA A 20 -22.67 -11.82 -14.86
CA ALA A 20 -21.40 -11.10 -14.76
C ALA A 20 -21.47 -9.84 -13.86
N SER A 21 -22.55 -9.64 -13.09
CA SER A 21 -22.74 -8.42 -12.29
C SER A 21 -21.60 -8.16 -11.28
N SER A 22 -20.99 -9.21 -10.74
CA SER A 22 -19.84 -9.15 -9.83
C SER A 22 -18.62 -8.45 -10.45
N MET A 23 -18.46 -8.50 -11.78
CA MET A 23 -17.37 -7.85 -12.49
C MET A 23 -17.43 -6.31 -12.40
N LEU A 24 -18.60 -5.72 -12.14
CA LEU A 24 -18.70 -4.27 -11.94
C LEU A 24 -17.90 -3.81 -10.74
N VAL A 25 -18.13 -4.46 -9.60
CA VAL A 25 -17.48 -4.10 -8.34
C VAL A 25 -15.99 -4.41 -8.43
N MET A 26 -15.63 -5.61 -8.89
CA MET A 26 -14.24 -6.02 -9.02
C MET A 26 -13.46 -5.15 -10.02
N GLY A 27 -14.06 -4.86 -11.18
CA GLY A 27 -13.44 -4.03 -12.21
C GLY A 27 -13.21 -2.60 -11.75
N ARG A 28 -14.20 -1.98 -11.08
CA ARG A 28 -14.06 -0.63 -10.50
C ARG A 28 -13.02 -0.60 -9.39
N LEU A 29 -12.97 -1.62 -8.53
CA LEU A 29 -12.00 -1.70 -7.45
C LEU A 29 -10.57 -1.79 -8.00
N GLN A 30 -10.36 -2.63 -9.03
CA GLN A 30 -9.07 -2.75 -9.71
C GLN A 30 -8.70 -1.46 -10.45
N GLU A 31 -9.63 -0.86 -11.18
CA GLU A 31 -9.40 0.40 -11.89
C GLU A 31 -9.05 1.53 -10.93
N ALA A 32 -9.78 1.67 -9.82
CA ALA A 32 -9.50 2.65 -8.78
C ALA A 32 -8.10 2.45 -8.18
N ALA A 33 -7.74 1.22 -7.81
CA ALA A 33 -6.40 0.92 -7.27
C ALA A 33 -5.28 1.29 -8.26
N LEU A 34 -5.45 0.97 -9.55
CA LEU A 34 -4.48 1.30 -10.61
C LEU A 34 -4.34 2.81 -10.81
N VAL A 35 -5.45 3.54 -10.87
CA VAL A 35 -5.45 5.00 -11.06
C VAL A 35 -4.85 5.70 -9.84
N ILE A 36 -5.22 5.29 -8.62
CA ILE A 36 -4.64 5.82 -7.38
C ILE A 36 -3.12 5.63 -7.38
N ALA A 37 -2.64 4.41 -7.68
CA ALA A 37 -1.21 4.15 -7.70
C ALA A 37 -0.49 4.96 -8.80
N ARG A 38 -0.99 4.90 -10.03
CA ARG A 38 -0.34 5.51 -11.21
C ARG A 38 -0.33 7.03 -11.18
N ASP A 39 -1.48 7.64 -10.86
CA ASP A 39 -1.69 9.08 -11.04
C ASP A 39 -1.61 9.83 -9.71
N GLY A 40 -2.02 9.19 -8.61
CA GLY A 40 -2.03 9.80 -7.29
C GLY A 40 -0.71 9.62 -6.54
N LEU A 41 -0.27 8.38 -6.38
CA LEU A 41 0.82 8.04 -5.46
C LEU A 41 2.21 8.11 -6.10
N ASN A 42 2.41 7.43 -7.23
CA ASN A 42 3.72 7.35 -7.87
C ASN A 42 4.30 8.73 -8.23
N PRO A 43 3.54 9.70 -8.78
CA PRO A 43 4.09 11.01 -9.12
C PRO A 43 4.48 11.81 -7.88
N LEU A 44 3.75 11.67 -6.77
CA LEU A 44 4.11 12.30 -5.50
C LEU A 44 5.44 11.75 -4.99
N PHE A 45 5.57 10.43 -4.88
CA PHE A 45 6.77 9.79 -4.34
C PHE A 45 8.00 10.04 -5.23
N ALA A 46 7.83 10.09 -6.55
CA ALA A 46 8.89 10.43 -7.48
C ALA A 46 9.48 11.83 -7.25
N ARG A 47 8.69 12.81 -6.78
CA ARG A 47 9.19 14.16 -6.42
C ARG A 47 10.17 14.14 -5.24
N TYR A 48 10.08 13.11 -4.40
CA TYR A 48 11.00 12.87 -3.28
C TYR A 48 12.12 11.88 -3.64
N GLY A 49 12.26 11.52 -4.92
CA GLY A 49 13.27 10.56 -5.38
C GLY A 49 12.98 9.11 -5.02
N MET A 50 11.77 8.79 -4.54
CA MET A 50 11.39 7.43 -4.13
C MET A 50 10.88 6.61 -5.31
N GLN A 51 11.20 5.32 -5.31
CA GLN A 51 10.61 4.33 -6.22
C GLN A 51 9.30 3.76 -5.67
N PRO A 52 8.48 3.09 -6.50
CA PRO A 52 7.24 2.47 -6.05
C PRO A 52 7.42 1.53 -4.84
N GLY A 53 6.62 1.77 -3.80
CA GLY A 53 6.59 1.00 -2.55
C GLY A 53 7.69 1.33 -1.54
N GLU A 54 8.65 2.21 -1.86
CA GLU A 54 9.70 2.63 -0.91
C GLU A 54 9.15 3.50 0.23
N PHE A 55 8.16 4.33 -0.07
CA PHE A 55 7.42 5.10 0.93
C PHE A 55 6.88 4.19 2.05
N ASP A 56 6.28 3.05 1.70
CA ASP A 56 5.64 2.18 2.70
C ASP A 56 6.65 1.62 3.70
N VAL A 57 7.88 1.31 3.28
CA VAL A 57 8.92 0.83 4.19
C VAL A 57 9.30 1.92 5.19
N LEU A 58 9.60 3.13 4.71
CA LEU A 58 9.98 4.25 5.57
C LEU A 58 8.83 4.63 6.50
N ALA A 59 7.61 4.71 5.99
CA ALA A 59 6.42 5.01 6.77
C ALA A 59 6.16 3.93 7.84
N THR A 60 6.45 2.66 7.54
CA THR A 60 6.29 1.53 8.49
C THR A 60 7.29 1.63 9.63
N LEU A 61 8.56 1.83 9.32
CA LEU A 61 9.60 2.05 10.33
C LEU A 61 9.33 3.32 11.14
N ARG A 62 8.79 4.36 10.51
CA ARG A 62 8.49 5.61 11.19
C ARG A 62 7.36 5.48 12.21
N ARG A 63 6.30 4.74 11.86
CA ARG A 63 5.12 4.53 12.72
C ARG A 63 5.31 3.41 13.75
N SER A 64 6.37 2.60 13.66
CA SER A 64 6.70 1.59 14.68
C SER A 64 7.21 2.19 16.00
N GLY A 65 7.43 3.52 16.06
CA GLY A 65 7.97 4.19 17.25
C GLY A 65 9.48 3.96 17.43
N ALA A 66 10.09 4.67 18.39
CA ALA A 66 11.52 4.56 18.67
C ALA A 66 11.85 3.10 19.07
N PRO A 67 12.94 2.50 18.55
CA PRO A 67 14.07 3.12 17.83
C PRO A 67 13.91 3.21 16.29
N PHE A 68 12.69 3.14 15.77
CA PHE A 68 12.36 3.17 14.33
C PHE A 68 13.01 2.04 13.55
N ALA A 69 13.02 0.86 14.17
CA ALA A 69 13.68 -0.32 13.67
C ALA A 69 12.78 -1.55 13.82
N LEU A 70 12.76 -2.39 12.78
CA LEU A 70 12.02 -3.64 12.77
C LEU A 70 12.92 -4.76 12.23
N THR A 71 12.64 -6.00 12.63
CA THR A 71 13.19 -7.16 11.92
C THR A 71 12.57 -7.23 10.51
N PRO A 72 13.23 -7.84 9.52
CA PRO A 72 12.65 -8.02 8.19
C PRO A 72 11.26 -8.69 8.22
N THR A 73 11.05 -9.66 9.12
CA THR A 73 9.76 -10.32 9.32
C THR A 73 8.71 -9.36 9.89
N ALA A 74 9.03 -8.62 10.95
CA ALA A 74 8.08 -7.65 11.51
C ALA A 74 7.76 -6.51 10.52
N LEU A 75 8.75 -6.10 9.72
CA LEU A 75 8.55 -5.14 8.64
C LEU A 75 7.62 -5.71 7.56
N TYR A 76 7.81 -6.96 7.15
CA TYR A 76 6.92 -7.67 6.23
C TYR A 76 5.48 -7.70 6.73
N ASP A 77 5.27 -8.10 7.98
CA ASP A 77 3.94 -8.28 8.56
C ASP A 77 3.19 -6.95 8.72
N ALA A 78 3.93 -5.85 8.87
CA ALA A 78 3.38 -4.51 9.08
C ALA A 78 3.13 -3.71 7.79
N LEU A 79 3.50 -4.24 6.63
CA LEU A 79 3.33 -3.56 5.35
C LEU A 79 1.93 -3.76 4.77
N MET A 80 1.45 -2.71 4.11
CA MET A 80 0.13 -2.68 3.45
C MET A 80 0.18 -3.20 1.99
N MET A 81 1.37 -3.52 1.47
CA MET A 81 1.60 -4.02 0.12
C MET A 81 2.16 -5.44 0.14
N SER A 82 1.97 -6.17 -0.97
CA SER A 82 2.56 -7.51 -1.13
C SER A 82 4.09 -7.47 -0.99
N SER A 83 4.61 -8.57 -0.49
CA SER A 83 5.99 -8.71 -0.03
C SER A 83 7.03 -8.97 -1.11
N GLY A 84 6.59 -9.09 -2.37
CA GLY A 84 7.48 -9.31 -3.50
C GLY A 84 8.54 -8.20 -3.59
N GLY A 85 9.82 -8.60 -3.54
CA GLY A 85 10.94 -7.67 -3.72
C GLY A 85 11.33 -6.86 -2.48
N MET A 86 10.92 -7.26 -1.26
CA MET A 86 11.27 -6.55 -0.03
C MET A 86 12.78 -6.37 0.17
N THR A 87 13.56 -7.42 -0.02
CA THR A 87 15.02 -7.36 0.11
C THR A 87 15.62 -6.34 -0.84
N ALA A 88 15.24 -6.40 -2.13
CA ALA A 88 15.72 -5.45 -3.14
C ALA A 88 15.31 -4.01 -2.81
N ARG A 89 14.11 -3.81 -2.24
CA ARG A 89 13.64 -2.50 -1.80
C ARG A 89 14.47 -1.96 -0.64
N ILE A 90 14.74 -2.79 0.38
CA ILE A 90 15.61 -2.42 1.51
C ILE A 90 17.02 -2.10 1.00
N ASP A 91 17.55 -2.88 0.07
CA ASP A 91 18.89 -2.63 -0.52
C ASP A 91 18.95 -1.27 -1.21
N ARG A 92 17.90 -0.88 -1.97
CA ARG A 92 17.83 0.44 -2.60
C ARG A 92 17.71 1.57 -1.57
N LEU A 93 16.86 1.40 -0.56
CA LEU A 93 16.71 2.37 0.53
C LEU A 93 18.01 2.56 1.31
N GLN A 94 18.75 1.46 1.54
CA GLN A 94 20.05 1.50 2.21
C GLN A 94 21.09 2.20 1.32
N LYS A 95 21.10 1.90 0.01
CA LYS A 95 21.95 2.59 -0.96
C LYS A 95 21.63 4.09 -1.06
N ALA A 96 20.37 4.48 -0.89
CA ALA A 96 19.93 5.86 -0.83
C ALA A 96 20.24 6.54 0.51
N GLY A 97 20.71 5.79 1.51
CA GLY A 97 21.06 6.31 2.84
C GLY A 97 19.87 6.62 3.74
N TRP A 98 18.67 6.12 3.43
CA TRP A 98 17.45 6.36 4.22
C TRP A 98 17.17 5.28 5.27
N VAL A 99 17.73 4.09 5.08
CA VAL A 99 17.73 3.03 6.08
C VAL A 99 19.12 2.46 6.26
N GLU A 100 19.31 1.74 7.35
CA GLU A 100 20.51 0.94 7.58
C GLU A 100 20.15 -0.40 8.23
N ARG A 101 21.07 -1.35 8.08
CA ARG A 101 20.99 -2.66 8.74
C ARG A 101 21.87 -2.65 9.98
N ARG A 102 21.29 -2.95 11.14
CA ARG A 102 22.00 -3.02 12.42
C ARG A 102 21.88 -4.43 13.02
N PRO A 103 22.87 -4.92 13.78
CA PRO A 103 22.71 -6.15 14.55
C PRO A 103 21.51 -6.03 15.50
N ASN A 104 20.73 -7.10 15.63
CA ASN A 104 19.66 -7.15 16.62
C ASN A 104 20.25 -7.46 18.01
N PRO A 105 20.19 -6.55 19.00
CA PRO A 105 20.74 -6.82 20.33
C PRO A 105 19.98 -7.91 21.08
N ALA A 106 18.72 -8.20 20.71
CA ALA A 106 17.91 -9.25 21.33
C ALA A 106 18.14 -10.65 20.74
N ASP A 107 18.75 -10.73 19.56
CA ASP A 107 19.04 -11.97 18.85
C ASP A 107 20.37 -11.79 18.11
N GLY A 108 21.45 -12.35 18.65
CA GLY A 108 22.81 -12.17 18.14
C GLY A 108 23.04 -12.61 16.69
N ARG A 109 22.05 -13.23 16.03
CA ARG A 109 22.06 -13.57 14.60
C ARG A 109 21.09 -12.74 13.75
N GLY A 110 20.19 -12.00 14.38
CA GLY A 110 19.17 -11.18 13.72
C GLY A 110 19.71 -9.86 13.20
N THR A 111 19.10 -9.35 12.14
CA THR A 111 19.33 -7.98 11.63
C THR A 111 18.07 -7.15 11.81
N LEU A 112 18.24 -5.90 12.22
CA LEU A 112 17.20 -4.88 12.20
C LEU A 112 17.39 -3.99 10.98
N VAL A 113 16.28 -3.59 10.36
CA VAL A 113 16.24 -2.49 9.41
C VAL A 113 15.80 -1.26 10.20
N ALA A 114 16.59 -0.19 10.20
CA ALA A 114 16.33 1.02 10.95
C ALA A 114 16.33 2.26 10.04
N LEU A 115 15.52 3.27 10.38
CA LEU A 115 15.66 4.59 9.76
C LEU A 115 17.00 5.23 10.15
N THR A 116 17.66 5.85 9.17
CA THR A 116 18.72 6.82 9.43
C THR A 116 18.10 8.17 9.80
N ASP A 117 18.89 9.12 10.29
CA ASP A 117 18.40 10.49 10.54
C ASP A 117 17.90 11.16 9.26
N ALA A 118 18.59 10.93 8.12
CA ALA A 118 18.16 11.42 6.81
C ALA A 118 16.84 10.78 6.36
N GLY A 119 16.68 9.46 6.54
CA GLY A 119 15.43 8.77 6.22
C GLY A 119 14.27 9.22 7.11
N ARG A 120 14.55 9.49 8.38
CA ARG A 120 13.59 10.04 9.34
C ARG A 120 13.12 11.44 8.94
N ALA A 121 14.03 12.35 8.64
CA ALA A 121 13.68 13.70 8.18
C ALA A 121 12.85 13.64 6.89
N LEU A 122 13.28 12.83 5.92
CA LEU A 122 12.57 12.66 4.66
C LEU A 122 11.14 12.15 4.85
N ILE A 123 10.95 11.09 5.64
CA ILE A 123 9.61 10.50 5.80
C ILE A 123 8.66 11.40 6.60
N ASP A 124 9.19 12.20 7.53
CA ASP A 124 8.40 13.20 8.27
C ASP A 124 7.84 14.28 7.32
N ASP A 125 8.56 14.66 6.26
CA ASP A 125 8.06 15.57 5.23
C ASP A 125 7.10 14.88 4.25
N VAL A 126 7.47 13.69 3.75
CA VAL A 126 6.70 12.99 2.71
C VAL A 126 5.32 12.57 3.21
N VAL A 127 5.19 12.20 4.50
CA VAL A 127 3.90 11.76 5.06
C VAL A 127 2.87 12.89 5.06
N VAL A 128 3.29 14.14 5.30
CA VAL A 128 2.38 15.30 5.25
C VAL A 128 1.84 15.47 3.84
N ALA A 129 2.74 15.49 2.84
CA ALA A 129 2.33 15.62 1.44
C ALA A 129 1.48 14.43 0.97
N HIS A 130 1.74 13.22 1.49
CA HIS A 130 0.94 12.04 1.20
C HIS A 130 -0.49 12.15 1.74
N VAL A 131 -0.67 12.62 2.97
CA VAL A 131 -1.99 12.83 3.58
C VAL A 131 -2.79 13.89 2.80
N ASP A 132 -2.18 15.01 2.44
CA ASP A 132 -2.87 16.05 1.67
C ASP A 132 -3.23 15.56 0.25
N ASN A 133 -2.36 14.78 -0.38
CA ASN A 133 -2.64 14.14 -1.66
C ASN A 133 -3.79 13.13 -1.56
N GLN A 134 -3.85 12.33 -0.48
CA GLN A 134 -4.97 11.43 -0.22
C GLN A 134 -6.29 12.18 -0.06
N ARG A 135 -6.28 13.31 0.66
CA ARG A 135 -7.47 14.16 0.78
C ARG A 135 -7.93 14.67 -0.59
N ALA A 136 -7.00 15.08 -1.45
CA ALA A 136 -7.34 15.53 -2.80
C ALA A 136 -7.91 14.40 -3.68
N MET A 137 -7.35 13.18 -3.60
CA MET A 137 -7.87 12.01 -4.33
C MET A 137 -9.28 11.62 -3.90
N LEU A 138 -9.62 11.82 -2.62
CA LEU A 138 -10.95 11.51 -2.07
C LEU A 138 -11.96 12.65 -2.22
N ALA A 139 -11.57 13.81 -2.75
CA ALA A 139 -12.40 15.03 -2.78
C ALA A 139 -13.67 14.89 -3.64
N ALA A 140 -13.76 13.89 -4.51
CA ALA A 140 -14.98 13.58 -5.26
C ALA A 140 -16.08 12.92 -4.41
N LEU A 141 -15.75 12.46 -3.20
CA LEU A 141 -16.65 11.81 -2.26
C LEU A 141 -16.86 12.73 -1.04
N SER A 142 -18.11 12.89 -0.61
CA SER A 142 -18.43 13.48 0.68
C SER A 142 -17.86 12.65 1.83
N GLU A 143 -17.73 13.25 3.03
CA GLU A 143 -17.22 12.54 4.21
C GLU A 143 -18.05 11.29 4.55
N ALA A 144 -19.37 11.35 4.37
CA ALA A 144 -20.26 10.22 4.57
C ALA A 144 -19.99 9.09 3.55
N GLU A 145 -19.77 9.42 2.29
CA GLU A 145 -19.43 8.45 1.24
C GLU A 145 -18.05 7.82 1.48
N GLN A 146 -17.08 8.62 1.95
CA GLN A 146 -15.75 8.11 2.33
C GLN A 146 -15.84 7.12 3.49
N ALA A 147 -16.61 7.45 4.53
CA ALA A 147 -16.82 6.56 5.67
C ALA A 147 -17.54 5.26 5.25
N GLN A 148 -18.56 5.37 4.40
CA GLN A 148 -19.28 4.22 3.86
C GLN A 148 -18.36 3.32 3.01
N LEU A 149 -17.58 3.90 2.11
CA LEU A 149 -16.62 3.16 1.28
C LEU A 149 -15.60 2.44 2.17
N SER A 150 -15.04 3.11 3.17
CA SER A 150 -14.08 2.50 4.11
C SER A 150 -14.69 1.31 4.84
N ALA A 151 -15.91 1.43 5.36
CA ALA A 151 -16.58 0.34 6.07
C ALA A 151 -16.88 -0.87 5.16
N LEU A 152 -17.24 -0.62 3.90
CA LEU A 152 -17.47 -1.68 2.92
C LEU A 152 -16.17 -2.41 2.55
N LEU A 153 -15.07 -1.67 2.35
CA LEU A 153 -13.76 -2.24 2.08
C LEU A 153 -13.22 -3.05 3.26
N GLU A 154 -13.38 -2.54 4.49
CA GLU A 154 -13.01 -3.27 5.71
C GLU A 154 -13.77 -4.61 5.80
N LYS A 155 -15.09 -4.58 5.61
CA LYS A 155 -15.92 -5.79 5.62
C LYS A 155 -15.48 -6.79 4.54
N LEU A 156 -15.19 -6.30 3.34
CA LEU A 156 -14.71 -7.13 2.22
C LEU A 156 -13.37 -7.78 2.56
N LEU A 157 -12.39 -7.01 3.04
CA LEU A 157 -11.06 -7.48 3.42
C LEU A 157 -11.15 -8.50 4.58
N ALA A 158 -11.97 -8.26 5.58
CA ALA A 158 -12.20 -9.21 6.68
C ALA A 158 -12.81 -10.53 6.19
N GLY A 159 -13.69 -10.48 5.18
CA GLY A 159 -14.25 -11.67 4.54
C GLY A 159 -13.20 -12.47 3.76
N LEU A 160 -12.29 -11.79 3.06
CA LEU A 160 -11.21 -12.42 2.29
C LEU A 160 -10.09 -12.98 3.18
N GLY A 161 -9.72 -12.26 4.25
CA GLY A 161 -8.62 -12.61 5.15
C GLY A 161 -8.87 -13.87 5.98
N LYS A 162 -10.14 -14.24 6.23
CA LYS A 162 -10.50 -15.50 6.93
C LYS A 162 -10.16 -16.77 6.14
N GLY A 163 -9.77 -16.67 4.86
CA GLY A 163 -9.35 -17.80 4.03
C GLY A 163 -7.82 -18.02 3.94
N ALA A 164 -7.00 -17.02 4.30
CA ALA A 164 -5.54 -17.06 4.06
C ALA A 164 -4.72 -17.55 5.27
N SER A 165 -5.34 -17.76 6.44
CA SER A 165 -4.66 -18.26 7.65
C SER A 165 -4.80 -19.77 7.88
N ALA A 166 -5.38 -20.52 6.94
CA ALA A 166 -5.52 -21.98 6.99
C ALA A 166 -4.38 -22.68 6.23
N GLY A 167 -3.14 -22.37 6.60
CA GLY A 167 -1.94 -22.97 6.03
C GLY A 167 -0.75 -22.79 6.95
N LYS A 168 -0.79 -23.51 8.07
CA LYS A 168 0.40 -23.82 8.88
C LYS A 168 0.84 -25.24 8.53
#